data_AF-A0A7N5K070-F1
#
_entry.id   AF-A0A7N5K070-F1
#
_cell.length_a   1.000
_cell.length_b   1.000
_cell.length_c   1.000
_cell.angle_alpha   90.00
_cell.angle_beta   90.00
_cell.angle_gamma   90.00
#
_symmetry.space_group_name_H-M   'P 1'
#
loop_
_entity.id
_entity.type
_entity.pdbx_description
1 polymer ?
#
loop_
_entity_poly.entity_id
_entity_poly.type
_entity_poly.pdbx_seq_one_letter_code
_entity_poly.pdbx_strand_id
1 'polypeptide(L)'
;MSFLVLILSWGSMGLETAAAVGLSDFCFEPDGYVMNTTQARTGLSPEILQYYLTCSQDVFNPFQQRLTVCQRALSNIHSQLYGLEREAIPHFPAAEKNIVSIQSTLNITESNFHHLVALVNCRGLHKDYVDGLKGLCYDGMEGLLFLLLFSFLSALSFTTAVCSLPRAWKRFQNRDSDYDDMEDDDPFTPQ
;
A
#
# COMPACT_ATOMS: atom_id res chain seq x y z
N MET A 1 9.76 33.49 14.23
CA MET A 1 10.04 32.32 13.37
C MET A 1 10.40 31.07 14.18
N SER A 2 11.36 31.11 15.11
CA SER A 2 11.84 29.92 15.84
C SER A 2 10.78 29.16 16.67
N PHE A 3 9.83 29.86 17.29
CA PHE A 3 8.73 29.22 18.03
C PHE A 3 7.76 28.43 17.13
N LEU A 4 7.52 28.90 15.90
CA LEU A 4 6.67 28.17 14.95
C LEU A 4 7.33 26.87 14.52
N VAL A 5 8.63 26.89 14.25
CA VAL A 5 9.42 25.69 13.92
C VAL A 5 9.38 24.68 15.07
N LEU A 6 9.49 25.16 16.31
CA LEU A 6 9.35 24.32 17.50
C LEU A 6 7.97 23.64 17.56
N ILE A 7 6.89 24.41 17.43
CA ILE A 7 5.51 23.85 17.43
C ILE A 7 5.33 22.83 16.31
N LEU A 8 5.83 23.11 15.11
CA LEU A 8 5.76 22.19 13.97
C LEU A 8 6.58 20.91 14.21
N SER A 9 7.75 21.00 14.84
CA SER A 9 8.59 19.82 15.14
C SER A 9 7.93 18.87 16.14
N TRP A 10 7.37 19.40 17.22
CA TRP A 10 6.61 18.61 18.20
C TRP A 10 5.28 18.11 17.63
N GLY A 11 4.64 18.90 16.77
CA GLY A 11 3.45 18.48 16.04
C GLY A 11 3.72 17.32 15.07
N SER A 12 4.83 17.35 14.33
CA SER A 12 5.27 16.26 13.43
C SER A 12 5.48 14.98 14.21
N MET A 13 6.22 15.05 15.32
CA MET A 13 6.42 13.90 16.21
C MET A 13 5.08 13.34 16.75
N GLY A 14 4.14 14.22 17.11
CA GLY A 14 2.79 13.81 17.52
C GLY A 14 2.03 13.07 16.42
N LEU A 15 2.13 13.54 15.18
CA LEU A 15 1.50 12.88 14.03
C LEU A 15 2.15 11.51 13.73
N GLU A 16 3.48 11.44 13.75
CA GLU A 16 4.23 10.21 13.53
C GLU A 16 3.94 9.16 14.60
N THR A 17 3.80 9.57 15.88
CA THR A 17 3.46 8.65 16.97
C THR A 17 2.04 8.12 16.83
N ALA A 18 1.08 8.99 16.47
CA ALA A 18 -0.29 8.56 16.18
C ALA A 18 -0.34 7.58 14.99
N ALA A 19 0.43 7.84 13.93
CA ALA A 19 0.55 6.93 12.80
C ALA A 19 1.16 5.58 13.22
N ALA A 20 2.18 5.59 14.10
CA ALA A 20 2.84 4.36 14.55
C ALA A 20 1.91 3.48 15.38
N VAL A 21 1.13 4.08 16.27
CA VAL A 21 0.12 3.35 17.06
C VAL A 21 -0.96 2.79 16.14
N GLY A 22 -1.53 3.63 15.26
CA GLY A 22 -2.59 3.19 14.34
C GLY A 22 -2.13 2.08 13.38
N LEU A 23 -0.89 2.16 12.90
CA LEU A 23 -0.30 1.13 12.05
C LEU A 23 -0.01 -0.15 12.82
N SER A 24 0.48 -0.05 14.05
CA SER A 24 0.73 -1.21 14.92
C SER A 24 -0.56 -1.96 15.24
N ASP A 25 -1.64 -1.24 15.56
CA ASP A 25 -2.96 -1.83 15.80
C ASP A 25 -3.50 -2.53 14.55
N PHE A 26 -3.36 -1.90 13.38
CA PHE A 26 -3.71 -2.53 12.11
C PHE A 26 -2.90 -3.81 11.86
N CYS A 27 -1.59 -3.79 12.13
CA CYS A 27 -0.71 -4.94 11.91
C CYS A 27 -0.94 -6.09 12.90
N PHE A 28 -1.59 -5.84 14.04
CA PHE A 28 -1.98 -6.87 14.99
C PHE A 28 -3.13 -7.75 14.46
N GLU A 29 -4.16 -7.14 13.85
CA GLU A 29 -5.31 -7.87 13.28
C GLU A 29 -5.73 -7.31 11.91
N PRO A 30 -4.90 -7.52 10.86
CA PRO A 30 -5.16 -6.92 9.55
C PRO A 30 -6.37 -7.53 8.84
N ASP A 31 -6.60 -8.84 9.00
CA ASP A 31 -7.71 -9.55 8.36
C ASP A 31 -9.07 -9.03 8.84
N GLY A 32 -9.22 -8.84 10.16
CA GLY A 32 -10.45 -8.34 10.78
C GLY A 32 -10.78 -6.91 10.34
N TYR A 33 -9.76 -6.04 10.27
CA TYR A 33 -9.92 -4.68 9.78
C TYR A 33 -10.37 -4.64 8.32
N VAL A 34 -9.71 -5.41 7.44
CA VAL A 34 -10.03 -5.45 6.01
C VAL A 34 -11.42 -6.04 5.79
N MET A 35 -11.79 -7.08 6.53
CA MET A 35 -13.12 -7.68 6.48
C MET A 35 -14.22 -6.67 6.80
N ASN A 36 -14.13 -6.04 7.98
CA ASN A 36 -15.14 -5.10 8.46
C ASN A 36 -15.24 -3.86 7.56
N THR A 37 -14.11 -3.27 7.17
CA THR A 37 -14.06 -2.08 6.33
C THR A 37 -14.64 -2.34 4.94
N THR A 38 -14.29 -3.48 4.33
CA THR A 38 -14.78 -3.85 2.99
C THR A 38 -16.27 -4.11 3.03
N GLN A 39 -16.75 -4.86 4.03
CA GLN A 39 -18.17 -5.12 4.22
C GLN A 39 -18.97 -3.82 4.41
N ALA A 40 -18.47 -2.90 5.23
CA ALA A 40 -19.11 -1.60 5.46
C ALA A 40 -19.17 -0.72 4.20
N ARG A 41 -18.15 -0.75 3.34
CA ARG A 41 -18.09 0.10 2.13
C ARG A 41 -18.78 -0.48 0.91
N THR A 42 -18.69 -1.80 0.72
CA THR A 42 -19.10 -2.46 -0.54
C THR A 42 -20.27 -3.41 -0.37
N GLY A 43 -20.61 -3.80 0.86
CA GLY A 43 -21.64 -4.80 1.13
C GLY A 43 -21.30 -6.20 0.62
N LEU A 44 -20.03 -6.46 0.27
CA LEU A 44 -19.56 -7.78 -0.14
C LEU A 44 -19.75 -8.81 0.98
N SER A 45 -20.14 -10.03 0.60
CA SER A 45 -20.35 -11.12 1.53
C SER A 45 -19.03 -11.54 2.20
N PRO A 46 -19.00 -11.72 3.53
CA PRO A 46 -17.77 -11.99 4.28
C PRO A 46 -17.11 -13.32 3.86
N GLU A 47 -17.87 -14.29 3.36
CA GLU A 47 -17.36 -15.59 2.94
C GLU A 47 -16.44 -15.49 1.70
N ILE A 48 -16.80 -14.63 0.74
CA ILE A 48 -15.98 -14.39 -0.45
C ILE A 48 -14.68 -13.71 -0.04
N LEU A 49 -14.76 -12.72 0.84
CA LEU A 49 -13.58 -12.00 1.29
C LEU A 49 -12.64 -12.91 2.09
N GLN A 50 -13.19 -13.80 2.92
CA GLN A 50 -12.42 -14.77 3.69
C GLN A 50 -11.68 -15.75 2.77
N TYR A 51 -12.31 -16.20 1.68
CA TYR A 51 -11.65 -17.02 0.67
C TYR A 51 -10.40 -16.33 0.08
N TYR A 52 -10.47 -15.04 -0.21
CA TYR A 52 -9.33 -14.29 -0.76
C TYR A 52 -8.26 -13.95 0.28
N LEU A 53 -8.64 -13.66 1.53
CA LEU A 53 -7.70 -13.31 2.60
C LEU A 53 -6.94 -14.53 3.12
N THR A 54 -7.61 -15.67 3.35
CA THR A 54 -6.99 -16.87 3.92
C THR A 54 -6.40 -17.79 2.86
N CYS A 55 -7.01 -17.87 1.67
CA CYS A 55 -6.60 -18.72 0.55
C CYS A 55 -6.20 -20.15 0.98
N SER A 56 -7.06 -20.81 1.78
CA SER A 56 -6.84 -22.18 2.23
C SER A 56 -7.15 -23.19 1.13
N GLN A 57 -6.48 -24.34 1.17
CA GLN A 57 -6.70 -25.42 0.19
C GLN A 57 -8.05 -26.13 0.37
N ASP A 58 -8.65 -26.03 1.55
CA ASP A 58 -9.91 -26.71 1.91
C ASP A 58 -11.16 -25.94 1.45
N VAL A 59 -11.00 -24.69 0.98
CA VAL A 59 -12.12 -23.83 0.55
C VAL A 59 -12.15 -23.74 -0.96
N PHE A 60 -13.29 -24.13 -1.54
CA PHE A 60 -13.49 -24.08 -2.98
C PHE A 60 -13.73 -22.66 -3.47
N ASN A 61 -13.28 -22.38 -4.70
CA ASN A 61 -13.55 -21.11 -5.35
C ASN A 61 -15.07 -20.87 -5.45
N PRO A 62 -15.60 -19.72 -4.99
CA PRO A 62 -17.03 -19.40 -5.09
C PRO A 62 -17.54 -19.41 -6.54
N PHE A 63 -16.65 -19.19 -7.52
CA PHE A 63 -16.97 -19.23 -8.94
C PHE A 63 -16.79 -20.60 -9.59
N GLN A 64 -16.35 -21.63 -8.85
CA GLN A 64 -16.01 -22.95 -9.38
C GLN A 64 -17.16 -23.57 -10.19
N GLN A 65 -18.40 -23.45 -9.72
CA GLN A 65 -19.57 -23.98 -10.42
C GLN A 65 -19.75 -23.31 -11.80
N ARG A 66 -19.61 -21.98 -11.87
CA ARG A 66 -19.72 -21.23 -13.13
C ARG A 66 -18.58 -21.58 -14.08
N LEU A 67 -17.34 -21.64 -13.58
CA LEU A 67 -16.17 -22.04 -14.36
C LEU A 67 -16.34 -23.44 -14.95
N THR A 68 -16.84 -24.39 -14.15
CA THR A 68 -17.10 -25.77 -14.61
C THR A 68 -18.14 -25.81 -15.73
N VAL A 69 -19.21 -25.01 -15.64
CA VAL A 69 -20.22 -24.91 -16.70
C VAL A 69 -19.62 -24.33 -17.98
N CYS A 70 -18.84 -23.25 -17.88
CA CYS A 70 -18.18 -22.65 -19.03
C CYS A 70 -17.19 -23.61 -19.70
N GLN A 71 -16.38 -24.31 -18.91
CA GLN A 71 -15.42 -25.30 -19.42
C GLN A 71 -16.13 -26.46 -20.14
N ARG A 72 -17.24 -26.96 -19.58
CA ARG A 72 -18.05 -28.00 -20.22
C ARG A 72 -18.67 -27.50 -21.53
N ALA A 73 -19.16 -26.26 -21.57
CA ALA A 73 -19.73 -25.66 -22.77
C ALA A 73 -18.68 -25.52 -23.88
N LEU A 74 -17.47 -25.03 -23.56
CA LEU A 74 -16.36 -24.92 -24.51
C LEU A 74 -15.97 -26.28 -25.10
N SER A 75 -15.81 -27.29 -24.25
CA SER A 75 -15.48 -28.65 -24.69
C SER A 75 -16.57 -29.25 -25.60
N ASN A 76 -17.84 -29.02 -25.27
CA ASN A 76 -18.96 -29.48 -26.10
C ASN A 76 -18.94 -28.81 -27.47
N ILE A 77 -18.74 -27.49 -27.54
CA ILE A 77 -18.66 -26.75 -28.81
C ILE A 77 -17.49 -27.26 -29.66
N HIS A 78 -16.33 -27.50 -29.06
CA HIS A 78 -15.19 -28.11 -29.77
C HIS A 78 -15.59 -29.45 -30.39
N SER A 79 -16.21 -30.34 -29.63
CA SER A 79 -16.65 -31.65 -30.14
C SER A 79 -17.68 -31.54 -31.27
N GLN A 80 -18.63 -30.60 -31.17
CA GLN A 80 -19.64 -30.35 -32.19
C GLN A 80 -19.03 -29.75 -33.45
N LEU A 81 -18.04 -28.86 -33.32
CA LEU A 81 -17.35 -28.26 -34.46
C LEU A 81 -16.56 -29.31 -35.24
N TYR A 82 -15.83 -30.21 -34.55
CA TYR A 82 -15.13 -31.32 -35.19
C TYR A 82 -16.09 -32.27 -35.92
N GLY A 83 -17.25 -32.58 -35.34
CA GLY A 83 -18.28 -33.37 -36.01
C GLY A 83 -18.85 -32.67 -37.25
N LEU A 84 -19.08 -31.35 -37.14
CA LEU A 84 -19.57 -30.54 -38.25
C LEU A 84 -18.56 -30.43 -39.39
N GLU A 85 -17.29 -30.24 -39.07
CA GLU A 85 -16.18 -30.22 -40.04
C GLU A 85 -16.12 -31.53 -40.82
N ARG A 86 -16.15 -32.66 -40.11
CA ARG A 86 -16.04 -33.99 -40.71
C ARG A 86 -17.15 -34.29 -41.71
N GLU A 87 -18.40 -33.94 -41.39
CA GLU A 87 -19.55 -34.31 -42.23
C GLU A 87 -19.99 -33.23 -43.22
N ALA A 88 -19.82 -31.95 -42.89
CA ALA A 88 -20.27 -30.86 -43.74
C ALA A 88 -19.26 -30.48 -44.83
N ILE A 89 -17.95 -30.52 -44.56
CA ILE A 89 -16.93 -30.10 -45.54
C ILE A 89 -16.95 -30.93 -46.84
N PRO A 90 -17.08 -32.27 -46.79
CA PRO A 90 -17.16 -33.08 -48.02
C PRO A 90 -18.35 -32.71 -48.92
N HIS A 91 -19.43 -32.20 -48.33
CA HIS A 91 -20.68 -31.88 -49.03
C HIS A 91 -20.80 -30.39 -49.38
N PHE A 92 -20.21 -29.49 -48.58
CA PHE A 92 -20.30 -28.03 -48.69
C PHE A 92 -18.93 -27.36 -48.47
N PRO A 93 -18.02 -27.41 -49.46
CA PRO A 93 -16.66 -26.87 -49.33
C PRO A 93 -16.61 -25.35 -49.08
N ALA A 94 -17.66 -24.61 -49.46
CA ALA A 94 -17.76 -23.17 -49.18
C ALA A 94 -17.90 -22.86 -47.67
N ALA A 95 -18.33 -23.82 -46.85
CA ALA A 95 -18.53 -23.65 -45.41
C ALA A 95 -17.21 -23.72 -44.61
N GLU A 96 -16.13 -24.26 -45.19
CA GLU A 96 -14.82 -24.41 -44.54
C GLU A 96 -14.30 -23.09 -43.95
N LYS A 97 -14.38 -21.99 -44.69
CA LYS A 97 -13.95 -20.66 -44.22
C LYS A 97 -14.68 -20.21 -42.95
N ASN A 98 -15.98 -20.52 -42.85
CA ASN A 98 -16.78 -20.17 -41.69
C ASN A 98 -16.42 -21.06 -40.48
N ILE A 99 -16.16 -22.35 -40.70
CA ILE A 99 -15.74 -23.29 -39.65
C ILE A 99 -14.38 -22.87 -39.07
N VAL A 100 -13.41 -22.56 -39.92
CA VAL A 100 -12.08 -22.08 -39.50
C VAL A 100 -12.17 -20.76 -38.71
N SER A 101 -13.06 -19.85 -39.12
CA SER A 101 -13.33 -18.60 -38.37
C SER A 101 -13.88 -18.86 -36.96
N ILE A 102 -14.81 -19.81 -36.82
CA ILE A 102 -15.36 -20.22 -35.53
C ILE A 102 -14.28 -20.89 -34.67
N GLN A 103 -13.44 -21.74 -35.26
CA GLN A 103 -12.33 -22.39 -34.55
C GLN A 103 -11.33 -21.36 -34.01
N SER A 104 -10.99 -20.35 -34.81
CA SER A 104 -10.14 -19.23 -34.38
C SER A 104 -10.74 -18.48 -33.20
N THR A 105 -12.03 -18.17 -33.26
CA THR A 105 -12.76 -17.49 -32.18
C THR A 105 -12.81 -18.35 -30.91
N LEU A 106 -13.00 -19.67 -31.03
CA LEU A 106 -12.99 -20.59 -29.90
C LEU A 106 -11.62 -20.67 -29.24
N ASN A 107 -10.54 -20.69 -30.01
CA ASN A 107 -9.18 -20.70 -29.48
C ASN A 107 -8.88 -19.43 -28.68
N ILE A 108 -9.32 -18.25 -29.17
CA ILE A 108 -9.24 -16.99 -28.43
C ILE A 108 -10.07 -17.06 -27.14
N THR A 109 -11.29 -17.61 -27.22
CA THR A 109 -12.19 -17.73 -26.06
C THR A 109 -11.63 -18.66 -24.99
N GLU A 110 -11.02 -19.78 -25.38
CA GLU A 110 -10.35 -20.73 -24.47
C GLU A 110 -9.16 -20.07 -23.77
N SER A 111 -8.30 -19.38 -24.53
CA SER A 111 -7.18 -18.62 -23.96
C SER A 111 -7.65 -17.57 -22.93
N ASN A 112 -8.67 -16.78 -23.30
CA ASN A 112 -9.25 -15.79 -22.39
C ASN A 112 -9.90 -16.43 -21.16
N PHE A 113 -10.53 -17.59 -21.32
CA PHE A 113 -11.12 -18.34 -20.21
C PHE A 113 -10.05 -18.83 -19.22
N HIS A 114 -8.94 -19.38 -19.71
CA HIS A 114 -7.82 -19.75 -18.84
C HIS A 114 -7.25 -18.55 -18.07
N HIS A 115 -7.14 -17.41 -18.74
CA HIS A 115 -6.70 -16.17 -18.09
C HIS A 115 -7.69 -15.71 -17.01
N LEU A 116 -9.00 -15.76 -17.28
CA LEU A 116 -10.05 -15.45 -16.32
C LEU A 116 -10.01 -16.38 -15.10
N VAL A 117 -9.85 -17.70 -15.32
CA VAL A 117 -9.72 -18.71 -14.25
C VAL A 117 -8.56 -18.36 -13.31
N ALA A 118 -7.43 -17.90 -13.85
CA ALA A 118 -6.30 -17.48 -13.05
C ALA A 118 -6.60 -16.21 -12.23
N LEU A 119 -7.29 -15.23 -12.80
CA LEU A 119 -7.65 -13.97 -12.14
C LEU A 119 -8.65 -14.16 -10.99
N VAL A 120 -9.61 -15.08 -11.13
CA VAL A 120 -10.61 -15.34 -10.07
C VAL A 120 -10.08 -16.24 -8.96
N ASN A 121 -8.88 -16.78 -9.10
CA ASN A 121 -8.25 -17.63 -8.09
C ASN A 121 -7.75 -16.79 -6.90
N CYS A 122 -7.86 -17.31 -5.66
CA CYS A 122 -7.43 -16.57 -4.47
C CYS A 122 -5.94 -16.24 -4.48
N ARG A 123 -5.12 -17.07 -5.13
CA ARG A 123 -3.66 -17.01 -5.05
C ARG A 123 -3.06 -15.67 -5.49
N GLY A 124 -3.60 -15.05 -6.54
CA GLY A 124 -3.12 -13.76 -7.04
C GLY A 124 -3.37 -12.65 -6.02
N LEU A 125 -4.64 -12.46 -5.67
CA LEU A 125 -5.04 -11.41 -4.73
C LEU A 125 -4.46 -11.63 -3.32
N HIS A 126 -4.40 -12.88 -2.85
CA HIS A 126 -3.78 -13.21 -1.56
C HIS A 126 -2.29 -12.87 -1.55
N LYS A 127 -1.58 -13.11 -2.65
CA LYS A 127 -0.17 -12.72 -2.78
C LYS A 127 -0.03 -11.21 -2.67
N ASP A 128 -0.84 -10.45 -3.42
CA ASP A 128 -0.80 -8.98 -3.38
C ASP A 128 -1.16 -8.45 -1.98
N TYR A 129 -2.12 -9.08 -1.31
CA TYR A 129 -2.51 -8.77 0.06
C TYR A 129 -1.36 -8.99 1.04
N VAL A 130 -0.75 -10.18 1.02
CA VAL A 130 0.36 -10.54 1.92
C VAL A 130 1.60 -9.69 1.64
N ASP A 131 1.91 -9.40 0.39
CA ASP A 131 3.04 -8.54 0.02
C ASP A 131 2.78 -7.09 0.47
N GLY A 132 1.54 -6.60 0.33
CA GLY A 132 1.13 -5.29 0.86
C GLY A 132 1.21 -5.21 2.39
N LEU A 133 0.74 -6.24 3.09
CA LEU A 133 0.88 -6.32 4.55
C LEU A 133 2.34 -6.37 4.97
N LYS A 134 3.18 -7.12 4.27
CA LYS A 134 4.61 -7.17 4.59
C LYS A 134 5.27 -5.82 4.42
N GLY A 135 5.01 -5.15 3.29
CA GLY A 135 5.54 -3.81 3.03
C GLY A 135 5.05 -2.79 4.04
N LEU A 136 3.80 -2.87 4.50
CA LEU A 136 3.26 -1.92 5.46
C LEU A 136 3.72 -2.19 6.89
N CYS A 137 3.64 -3.45 7.33
CA CYS A 137 3.88 -3.85 8.71
C CYS A 137 5.35 -4.12 9.04
N TYR A 138 6.19 -4.48 8.07
CA TYR A 138 7.63 -4.64 8.33
C TYR A 138 8.38 -3.41 7.85
N ASP A 139 8.45 -3.22 6.54
CA ASP A 139 9.24 -2.13 5.95
C ASP A 139 8.70 -0.74 6.33
N GLY A 140 7.38 -0.58 6.35
CA GLY A 140 6.70 0.66 6.69
C GLY A 140 6.83 1.04 8.18
N MET A 141 6.66 0.07 9.09
CA MET A 141 6.87 0.31 10.52
C MET A 141 8.33 0.62 10.84
N GLU A 142 9.28 -0.07 10.21
CA GLU A 142 10.71 0.22 10.37
C GLU A 142 11.04 1.66 9.93
N GLY A 143 10.56 2.07 8.74
CA GLY A 143 10.74 3.44 8.26
C GLY A 143 10.12 4.48 9.20
N LEU A 144 8.95 4.19 9.76
CA LEU A 144 8.27 5.08 10.70
C LEU A 144 9.01 5.22 12.03
N LEU A 145 9.64 4.14 12.51
CA LEU A 145 10.50 4.16 13.69
C LEU A 145 11.71 5.08 13.48
N PHE A 146 12.36 4.99 12.32
CA PHE A 146 13.46 5.89 11.99
C PHE A 146 13.00 7.35 11.89
N LEU A 147 11.86 7.62 11.24
CA LEU A 147 11.29 8.96 11.17
C LEU A 147 11.04 9.54 12.56
N LEU A 148 10.41 8.77 13.44
CA LEU A 148 10.17 9.15 14.84
C LEU A 148 11.44 9.52 15.59
N LEU A 149 12.49 8.70 15.43
CA LEU A 149 13.78 8.96 16.06
C LEU A 149 14.37 10.29 15.61
N PHE A 150 14.42 10.53 14.30
CA PHE A 150 14.97 11.77 13.76
C PHE A 150 14.13 13.00 14.10
N SER A 151 12.81 12.88 14.06
CA SER A 151 11.89 13.94 14.47
C SER A 151 12.05 14.29 15.94
N PHE A 152 12.18 13.29 16.82
CA PHE A 152 12.47 13.51 18.23
C PHE A 152 13.81 14.23 18.46
N LEU A 153 14.88 13.77 17.80
CA LEU A 153 16.20 14.42 17.88
C LEU A 153 16.16 15.87 17.38
N SER A 154 15.41 16.14 16.32
CA SER A 154 15.22 17.48 15.77
C SER A 154 14.41 18.38 16.72
N ALA A 155 13.33 17.87 17.33
CA ALA A 155 12.53 18.61 18.28
C ALA A 155 13.37 18.98 19.52
N LEU A 156 14.20 18.06 20.00
CA LEU A 156 15.15 18.34 21.08
C LEU A 156 16.17 19.41 20.70
N SER A 157 16.77 19.35 19.50
CA SER A 157 17.77 20.33 19.06
C SER A 157 17.17 21.73 18.87
N PHE A 158 15.95 21.84 18.33
CA PHE A 158 15.25 23.12 18.27
C PHE A 158 14.88 23.65 19.66
N THR A 159 14.49 22.76 20.58
CA THR A 159 14.19 23.14 21.96
C THR A 159 15.45 23.68 22.66
N THR A 160 16.59 23.00 22.53
CA THR A 160 17.84 23.48 23.12
C THR A 160 18.29 24.80 22.51
N ALA A 161 18.17 24.99 21.19
CA ALA A 161 18.48 26.26 20.53
C ALA A 161 17.61 27.40 21.07
N VAL A 162 16.28 27.23 21.14
CA VAL A 162 15.37 28.27 21.64
C VAL A 162 15.62 28.61 23.12
N CYS A 163 15.98 27.63 23.96
CA CYS A 163 16.26 27.87 25.38
C CYS A 163 17.65 28.48 25.63
N SER A 164 18.64 28.18 24.79
CA SER A 164 20.04 28.61 25.00
C SER A 164 20.37 29.94 24.32
N LEU A 165 19.80 30.25 23.15
CA LEU A 165 20.06 31.48 22.40
C LEU A 165 19.82 32.76 23.23
N PRO A 166 18.72 32.91 23.99
CA PRO A 166 18.52 34.11 24.82
C PRO A 166 19.55 34.22 25.95
N ARG A 167 19.96 33.09 26.55
CA ARG A 167 20.96 33.06 27.63
C ARG A 167 22.35 33.38 27.11
N ALA A 168 22.69 32.88 25.92
CA ALA A 168 23.93 33.18 25.24
C ALA A 168 23.98 34.68 24.89
N TRP A 169 22.91 35.23 24.32
CA TRP A 169 22.86 36.64 23.93
C TRP A 169 22.98 37.59 25.12
N LYS A 170 22.30 37.29 26.23
CA LYS A 170 22.47 38.05 27.49
C LYS A 170 23.91 37.99 28.02
N ARG A 171 24.59 36.85 27.90
CA ARG A 171 25.99 36.69 28.34
C ARG A 171 26.97 37.46 27.45
N PHE A 172 26.73 37.50 26.14
CA PHE A 172 27.52 38.32 25.22
C PHE A 172 27.33 39.81 25.50
N GLN A 173 26.09 40.27 25.67
CA GLN A 173 25.80 41.68 25.95
C GLN A 173 26.39 42.15 27.29
N ASN A 174 26.29 41.35 28.35
CA ASN A 174 26.95 41.67 29.62
C ASN A 174 28.48 41.71 29.51
N ARG A 175 29.05 40.89 28.63
CA ARG A 175 30.50 40.86 28.43
C ARG A 175 30.98 42.06 27.63
N ASP A 176 30.24 42.49 26.61
CA ASP A 176 30.58 43.69 25.84
C ASP A 176 30.44 44.96 26.70
N SER A 177 29.41 45.04 27.58
CA SER A 177 29.26 46.15 28.54
C SER A 177 30.40 46.25 29.56
N ASP A 178 30.94 45.12 30.03
CA ASP A 178 32.07 45.07 30.98
C ASP A 178 33.40 45.48 30.31
N TYR A 179 33.50 45.35 28.98
CA TYR A 179 34.64 45.87 28.22
C TYR A 179 34.53 47.39 28.00
N ASP A 180 33.34 47.93 27.73
CA ASP A 180 33.12 49.38 27.59
C ASP A 180 33.39 50.12 28.92
N ASP A 181 32.94 49.58 30.06
CA ASP A 181 33.19 50.19 31.39
C ASP A 181 34.69 50.20 31.78
N MET A 182 35.51 49.29 31.24
CA MET A 182 36.97 49.29 31.46
C MET A 182 37.72 50.33 30.62
N GLU A 183 37.11 50.86 29.54
CA GLU A 183 37.72 51.88 28.67
C GLU A 183 37.53 53.30 29.24
N ASP A 184 36.47 53.54 30.01
CA ASP A 184 36.17 54.82 30.69
C ASP A 184 37.04 55.08 31.94
N ASP A 185 37.63 54.04 32.55
CA ASP A 185 38.54 54.14 33.71
C ASP A 185 40.04 54.21 33.31
N ASP A 186 40.37 54.31 32.01
CA ASP A 186 41.76 54.42 31.54
C ASP A 186 42.32 55.86 31.68
N PRO A 187 43.35 56.10 32.53
CA PRO A 187 43.92 57.44 32.76
C PRO A 187 44.63 58.08 31.55
N PHE A 188 44.77 57.35 30.43
CA PHE A 188 45.51 57.81 29.23
C PHE A 188 44.61 58.21 28.06
N THR A 189 43.30 58.30 28.25
CA THR A 189 42.38 58.83 27.23
C THR A 189 42.50 60.36 27.12
N PRO A 190 42.76 60.92 25.92
CA PRO A 190 42.88 62.36 25.73
C PRO A 190 41.51 63.04 25.84
N GLN A 191 41.41 64.07 26.70
CA GLN A 191 40.25 64.99 26.77
C GLN A 191 40.14 65.89 25.53
#